data_AF-A0A8J2MKQ6-F1
#
_entry.id   AF-A0A8J2MKQ6-F1
#
_cell.length_a   1.000
_cell.length_b   1.000
_cell.length_c   1.000
_cell.angle_alpha   90.00
_cell.angle_beta   90.00
_cell.angle_gamma   90.00
#
_symmetry.space_group_name_H-M   'P 1'
#
loop_
_entity.id
_entity.type
_entity.pdbx_description
1 polymer ?
#
loop_
_entity_poly.entity_id
_entity_poly.type
_entity_poly.pdbx_seq_one_letter_code
_entity_poly.pdbx_strand_id
1 'polypeptide(L)'
;MKYFILLSIGLVAGITAQQQSGNTQPDSQSIFPPFLANAPDNIKNQYLAVIKDADSKTSKQIEDDLDKLMRTLGGTYLSEHEKLKKAAEEAKANYEKIRQTVVAKLSPAAREADAKMAAIDNNEKLTNRAKAQQIEAIMKSLSAGVRDEIIRAFQNTN
;
A
#
# COMPACT_ATOMS: atom_id res chain seq x y z
N MET A 1 -10.22 -8.85 -0.97
CA MET A 1 -9.47 -7.84 -1.76
C MET A 1 -9.04 -6.69 -0.85
N LYS A 2 -8.21 -6.97 0.17
CA LYS A 2 -7.85 -6.01 1.23
C LYS A 2 -6.43 -5.44 1.05
N TYR A 3 -5.74 -5.81 -0.04
CA TYR A 3 -4.28 -5.64 -0.16
C TYR A 3 -3.82 -4.69 -1.28
N PHE A 4 -4.71 -4.22 -2.16
CA PHE A 4 -4.33 -3.38 -3.30
C PHE A 4 -4.42 -1.86 -3.07
N ILE A 5 -4.86 -1.41 -1.88
CA ILE A 5 -4.85 0.03 -1.50
C ILE A 5 -3.85 0.28 -0.35
N LEU A 6 -3.19 -0.76 0.17
CA LEU A 6 -2.26 -0.66 1.30
C LEU A 6 -0.79 -0.58 0.88
N LEU A 7 -0.47 -0.47 -0.41
CA LEU A 7 0.91 -0.32 -0.90
C LEU A 7 1.55 1.06 -0.63
N SER A 8 1.01 1.81 0.34
CA SER A 8 1.67 2.98 0.94
C SER A 8 1.64 3.00 2.47
N ILE A 9 0.96 2.03 3.11
CA ILE A 9 0.98 1.82 4.57
C ILE A 9 1.22 0.32 4.82
N GLY A 10 2.16 -0.25 4.06
CA GLY A 10 2.76 -1.54 4.29
C GLY A 10 4.10 -1.33 4.99
N LEU A 11 4.03 -1.17 6.30
CA LEU A 11 5.13 -1.15 7.25
C LEU A 11 6.16 -2.24 6.87
N VAL A 12 7.31 -1.85 6.29
CA VAL A 12 8.45 -2.75 6.16
C VAL A 12 9.05 -2.88 7.56
N ALA A 13 8.46 -3.76 8.37
CA ALA A 13 9.14 -4.27 9.54
C ALA A 13 10.16 -5.30 9.07
N GLY A 14 11.40 -4.86 8.98
CA GLY A 14 12.54 -5.77 8.96
C GLY A 14 13.68 -5.24 8.13
N ILE A 15 14.57 -4.43 8.74
CA ILE A 15 16.00 -4.75 8.86
C ILE A 15 16.53 -4.14 10.19
N THR A 16 16.86 -5.04 11.12
CA THR A 16 17.85 -4.94 12.23
C THR A 16 17.78 -3.80 13.27
N ALA A 17 17.22 -4.10 14.45
CA ALA A 17 17.93 -3.98 15.73
C ALA A 17 17.22 -4.86 16.79
N GLN A 18 18.02 -5.69 17.47
CA GLN A 18 17.75 -6.59 18.59
C GLN A 18 16.37 -6.55 19.29
N GLN A 19 15.67 -7.68 19.16
CA GLN A 19 14.85 -8.44 20.13
C GLN A 19 14.50 -7.80 21.48
N GLN A 20 13.20 -7.79 21.80
CA GLN A 20 12.72 -8.40 23.05
C GLN A 20 11.29 -8.96 22.93
N SER A 21 11.25 -10.28 23.06
CA SER A 21 10.19 -11.25 23.38
C SER A 21 8.80 -10.77 23.80
N GLY A 22 7.77 -11.39 23.22
CA GLY A 22 6.42 -11.42 23.78
C GLY A 22 5.36 -11.68 22.74
N ASN A 23 4.95 -12.94 22.62
CA ASN A 23 3.74 -13.43 21.97
C ASN A 23 2.70 -12.35 21.63
N THR A 24 2.67 -11.88 20.39
CA THR A 24 1.57 -11.07 19.88
C THR A 24 1.09 -11.66 18.57
N GLN A 25 -0.18 -12.05 18.61
CA GLN A 25 -1.08 -12.25 17.48
C GLN A 25 -0.89 -11.14 16.43
N PRO A 26 -1.39 -11.32 15.19
CA PRO A 26 -1.36 -10.28 14.17
C PRO A 26 -2.20 -9.08 14.63
N ASP A 27 -1.59 -8.22 15.43
CA ASP A 27 -2.22 -7.07 16.04
C ASP A 27 -2.49 -6.04 14.97
N SER A 28 -3.64 -5.39 15.15
CA SER A 28 -4.25 -4.47 14.22
C SER A 28 -3.22 -3.47 13.69
N GLN A 29 -3.01 -3.47 12.37
CA GLN A 29 -2.14 -2.52 11.69
C GLN A 29 -2.48 -1.11 12.17
N SER A 30 -1.57 -0.50 12.93
CA SER A 30 -1.69 0.89 13.34
C SER A 30 -1.90 1.74 12.10
N ILE A 31 -3.00 2.49 12.07
CA ILE A 31 -3.30 3.47 11.01
C ILE A 31 -2.28 4.61 10.97
N PHE A 32 -1.41 4.70 11.98
CA PHE A 32 -0.31 5.65 12.06
C PHE A 32 1.02 4.99 11.65
N PRO A 33 1.83 5.69 10.82
CA PRO A 33 3.23 5.36 10.65
C PRO A 33 3.97 5.21 11.99
N PRO A 34 5.04 4.39 12.08
CA PRO A 34 5.75 4.14 13.34
C PRO A 34 6.19 5.41 14.07
N PHE A 35 6.68 6.41 13.33
CA PHE A 35 7.14 7.68 13.91
C PHE A 35 6.00 8.56 14.47
N LEU A 36 4.73 8.23 14.17
CA LEU A 36 3.54 8.89 14.71
C LEU A 36 2.83 8.08 15.80
N ALA A 37 3.25 6.84 16.08
CA ALA A 37 2.58 5.96 17.05
C ALA A 37 2.48 6.59 18.46
N ASN A 38 3.53 7.29 18.88
CA ASN A 38 3.62 7.97 20.17
C ASN A 38 3.55 9.50 20.06
N ALA A 39 3.18 10.04 18.89
CA ALA A 39 3.05 11.47 18.71
C ALA A 39 1.87 12.03 19.55
N PRO A 40 1.93 13.31 19.95
CA PRO A 40 0.82 13.98 20.61
C PRO A 40 -0.48 13.94 19.79
N ASP A 41 -1.63 13.94 20.45
CA ASP A 41 -2.94 13.78 19.79
C ASP A 41 -3.22 14.86 18.75
N ASN A 42 -2.76 16.09 18.95
CA ASN A 42 -2.91 17.16 17.95
C ASN A 42 -2.15 16.86 16.65
N ILE A 43 -1.03 16.13 16.70
CA ILE A 43 -0.26 15.70 15.53
C ILE A 43 -0.97 14.51 14.85
N LYS A 44 -1.40 13.53 15.64
CA LYS A 44 -2.19 12.39 15.14
C LYS A 44 -3.47 12.86 14.44
N ASN A 45 -4.17 13.82 15.00
CA ASN A 45 -5.40 14.39 14.41
C ASN A 45 -5.12 15.12 13.09
N GLN A 46 -4.01 15.85 12.96
CA GLN A 46 -3.59 16.47 11.70
C GLN A 46 -3.31 15.42 10.63
N TYR A 47 -2.61 14.34 10.98
CA TYR A 47 -2.37 13.21 10.08
C TYR A 47 -3.68 12.56 9.63
N LEU A 48 -4.57 12.24 10.59
CA LEU A 48 -5.89 11.67 10.30
C LEU A 48 -6.72 12.57 9.39
N ALA A 49 -6.65 13.90 9.55
CA ALA A 49 -7.36 14.84 8.70
C ALA A 49 -6.92 14.74 7.22
N VAL A 50 -5.63 14.46 6.97
CA VAL A 50 -5.12 14.25 5.60
C VAL A 50 -5.68 12.95 5.00
N ILE A 51 -5.65 11.86 5.76
CA ILE A 51 -5.97 10.52 5.25
C ILE A 51 -7.44 10.11 5.36
N LYS A 52 -8.28 10.87 6.10
CA LYS A 52 -9.71 10.58 6.29
C LYS A 52 -10.47 10.47 4.96
N ASP A 53 -10.07 11.24 3.96
CA ASP A 53 -10.70 11.26 2.63
C ASP A 53 -9.76 10.71 1.55
N ALA A 54 -8.86 9.80 1.91
CA ALA A 54 -7.90 9.21 0.98
C ALA A 54 -8.59 8.53 -0.23
N ASP A 55 -9.81 8.02 -0.07
CA ASP A 55 -10.54 7.36 -1.16
C ASP A 55 -10.93 8.33 -2.28
N SER A 56 -11.24 9.59 -1.96
CA SER A 56 -11.65 10.59 -2.94
C SER A 56 -10.46 11.23 -3.67
N LYS A 57 -9.25 11.04 -3.15
CA LYS A 57 -8.02 11.63 -3.65
C LYS A 57 -7.24 10.67 -4.54
N THR A 58 -6.40 11.22 -5.39
CA THR A 58 -5.34 10.44 -6.05
C THR A 58 -4.22 10.14 -5.06
N SER A 59 -3.44 9.11 -5.34
CA SER A 59 -2.27 8.76 -4.52
C SER A 59 -1.29 9.94 -4.41
N LYS A 60 -1.09 10.69 -5.50
CA LYS A 60 -0.25 11.89 -5.53
C LYS A 60 -0.79 13.01 -4.64
N GLN A 61 -2.10 13.26 -4.63
CA GLN A 61 -2.69 14.29 -3.78
C GLN A 61 -2.49 13.99 -2.29
N ILE A 62 -2.62 12.72 -1.89
CA ILE A 62 -2.37 12.31 -0.50
C ILE A 62 -0.90 12.49 -0.15
N GLU A 63 0.01 12.09 -1.05
CA GLU A 63 1.45 12.26 -0.85
C GLU A 63 1.82 13.74 -0.70
N ASP A 64 1.32 14.60 -1.60
CA ASP A 64 1.58 16.04 -1.55
C ASP A 64 1.03 16.68 -0.25
N ASP A 65 -0.16 16.27 0.20
CA ASP A 65 -0.76 16.75 1.46
C ASP A 65 0.05 16.29 2.69
N LEU A 66 0.52 15.04 2.69
CA LEU A 66 1.38 14.51 3.75
C LEU A 66 2.76 15.19 3.75
N ASP A 67 3.37 15.37 2.58
CA ASP A 67 4.64 16.10 2.43
C ASP A 67 4.52 17.53 2.99
N LYS A 68 3.42 18.21 2.66
CA LYS A 68 3.14 19.55 3.20
C LYS A 68 2.99 19.54 4.72
N LEU A 69 2.25 18.59 5.27
CA LEU A 69 2.09 18.44 6.72
C LEU A 69 3.44 18.20 7.40
N MET A 70 4.23 17.23 6.92
CA MET A 70 5.51 16.87 7.55
C MET A 70 6.53 17.99 7.46
N ARG A 71 6.55 18.76 6.36
CA ARG A 71 7.36 19.99 6.26
C ARG A 71 6.94 21.07 7.25
N THR A 72 5.63 21.18 7.52
CA THR A 72 5.10 22.14 8.51
C THR A 72 5.48 21.75 9.92
N LEU A 73 5.44 20.45 10.24
CA LEU A 73 5.85 19.92 11.55
C LEU A 73 7.37 19.99 11.76
N GLY A 74 8.14 19.77 10.69
CA GLY A 74 9.60 19.84 10.69
C GLY A 74 10.26 18.78 11.59
N GLY A 75 11.56 18.98 11.83
CA GLY A 75 12.36 18.14 12.73
C GLY A 75 12.26 16.64 12.40
N THR A 76 12.08 15.83 13.44
CA THR A 76 12.00 14.36 13.32
C THR A 76 10.85 13.90 12.43
N TYR A 77 9.72 14.61 12.37
CA TYR A 77 8.58 14.21 11.53
C TYR A 77 8.92 14.26 10.04
N LEU A 78 9.61 15.31 9.60
CA LEU A 78 10.07 15.42 8.23
C LEU A 78 11.11 14.35 7.91
N SER A 79 12.11 14.16 8.77
CA SER A 79 13.18 13.19 8.51
C SER A 79 12.68 11.74 8.48
N GLU A 80 11.75 11.38 9.37
CA GLU A 80 11.17 10.03 9.39
C GLU A 80 10.21 9.79 8.23
N HIS A 81 9.48 10.83 7.81
CA HIS A 81 8.65 10.76 6.60
C HIS A 81 9.49 10.52 5.34
N GLU A 82 10.60 11.23 5.17
CA GLU A 82 11.51 11.02 4.03
C GLU A 82 12.14 9.61 4.03
N LYS A 83 12.50 9.07 5.20
CA LYS A 83 12.94 7.67 5.32
C LYS A 83 11.83 6.70 4.92
N LEU A 84 10.60 6.95 5.37
CA LEU A 84 9.46 6.11 5.04
C LEU A 84 9.17 6.11 3.54
N LYS A 85 9.26 7.26 2.85
CA LYS A 85 9.11 7.35 1.39
C LYS A 85 10.12 6.46 0.67
N LYS A 86 11.40 6.51 1.06
CA LYS A 86 12.45 5.66 0.48
C LYS A 86 12.17 4.17 0.70
N ALA A 87 11.80 3.79 1.93
CA ALA A 87 11.43 2.41 2.24
C ALA A 87 10.21 1.93 1.43
N ALA A 88 9.23 2.81 1.20
CA ALA A 88 8.05 2.50 0.39
C ALA A 88 8.41 2.30 -1.10
N GLU A 89 9.32 3.10 -1.65
CA GLU A 89 9.85 2.92 -3.01
C GLU A 89 10.58 1.59 -3.17
N GLU A 90 11.44 1.23 -2.22
CA GLU A 90 12.14 -0.05 -2.18
C GLU A 90 11.16 -1.24 -2.08
N ALA A 91 10.17 -1.13 -1.21
CA ALA A 91 9.11 -2.14 -1.07
C ALA A 91 8.31 -2.30 -2.36
N LYS A 92 7.95 -1.20 -3.03
CA LYS A 92 7.26 -1.22 -4.33
C LYS A 92 8.11 -1.91 -5.39
N ALA A 93 9.41 -1.60 -5.48
CA ALA A 93 10.31 -2.23 -6.43
C ALA A 93 10.45 -3.74 -6.16
N ASN A 94 10.54 -4.15 -4.91
CA ASN A 94 10.61 -5.58 -4.54
C ASN A 94 9.30 -6.31 -4.83
N TYR A 95 8.15 -5.70 -4.52
CA TYR A 95 6.85 -6.24 -4.87
C TYR A 95 6.71 -6.45 -6.38
N GLU A 96 7.13 -5.49 -7.20
CA GLU A 96 7.03 -5.62 -8.66
C GLU A 96 7.91 -6.76 -9.20
N LYS A 97 9.10 -6.99 -8.64
CA LYS A 97 9.93 -8.16 -8.99
C LYS A 97 9.24 -9.48 -8.66
N ILE A 98 8.61 -9.56 -7.48
CA ILE A 98 7.84 -10.73 -7.07
C ILE A 98 6.65 -10.93 -8.01
N ARG A 99 5.90 -9.85 -8.29
CA ARG A 99 4.76 -9.87 -9.21
C ARG A 99 5.16 -10.38 -10.58
N GLN A 100 6.26 -9.90 -11.16
CA GLN A 100 6.73 -10.39 -12.47
C GLN A 100 6.99 -11.90 -12.48
N THR A 101 7.55 -12.43 -11.38
CA THR A 101 7.79 -13.88 -11.21
C THR A 101 6.49 -14.68 -11.08
N VAL A 102 5.49 -14.13 -10.40
CA VAL A 102 4.16 -14.73 -10.28
C VAL A 102 3.44 -14.73 -11.62
N VAL A 103 3.38 -13.56 -12.27
CA VAL A 103 2.70 -13.34 -13.54
C VAL A 103 3.25 -14.24 -14.63
N ALA A 104 4.56 -14.53 -14.63
CA ALA A 104 5.16 -15.47 -15.58
C ALA A 104 4.56 -16.89 -15.52
N LYS A 105 3.99 -17.30 -14.39
CA LYS A 105 3.41 -18.63 -14.16
C LYS A 105 1.89 -18.69 -14.42
N LEU A 106 1.27 -17.54 -14.64
CA LEU A 106 -0.17 -17.43 -14.85
C LEU A 106 -0.56 -17.85 -16.28
N SER A 107 -1.80 -18.33 -16.41
CA SER A 107 -2.47 -18.54 -17.69
C SER A 107 -2.55 -17.25 -18.51
N PRO A 108 -2.68 -17.32 -19.85
CA PRO A 108 -2.79 -16.12 -20.68
C PRO A 108 -3.90 -15.16 -20.23
N ALA A 109 -5.07 -15.68 -19.88
CA ALA A 109 -6.20 -14.88 -19.40
C ALA A 109 -5.91 -14.21 -18.04
N ALA A 110 -5.27 -14.94 -17.11
CA ALA A 110 -4.89 -14.39 -15.81
C ALA A 110 -3.82 -13.31 -15.92
N ARG A 111 -2.83 -13.48 -16.81
CA ARG A 111 -1.81 -12.46 -17.10
C ARG A 111 -2.41 -11.18 -17.69
N GLU A 112 -3.34 -11.32 -18.64
CA GLU A 112 -4.00 -10.16 -19.24
C GLU A 112 -4.82 -9.38 -18.20
N ALA A 113 -5.56 -10.11 -17.35
CA ALA A 113 -6.32 -9.50 -16.27
C ALA A 113 -5.43 -8.76 -15.26
N ASP A 114 -4.33 -9.38 -14.83
CA ASP A 114 -3.34 -8.77 -13.96
C ASP A 114 -2.72 -7.51 -14.59
N ALA A 115 -2.33 -7.56 -15.87
CA ALA A 115 -1.79 -6.39 -16.57
C ALA A 115 -2.77 -5.21 -16.59
N LYS A 116 -4.07 -5.46 -16.81
CA LYS A 116 -5.12 -4.43 -16.75
C LYS A 116 -5.25 -3.84 -15.34
N MET A 117 -5.25 -4.69 -14.31
CA MET A 117 -5.32 -4.24 -12.91
C MET A 117 -4.09 -3.40 -12.53
N ALA A 118 -2.90 -3.81 -12.93
CA ALA A 118 -1.67 -3.07 -12.69
C ALA A 118 -1.62 -1.72 -13.42
N ALA A 119 -2.19 -1.64 -14.64
CA ALA A 119 -2.31 -0.37 -15.35
C ALA A 119 -3.26 0.60 -14.63
N ILE A 120 -4.35 0.10 -14.04
CA ILE A 120 -5.27 0.91 -13.22
C ILE A 120 -4.57 1.40 -11.95
N ASP A 121 -3.86 0.51 -11.26
CA ASP A 121 -3.16 0.83 -10.03
C ASP A 121 -2.11 1.94 -10.23
N ASN A 122 -1.37 1.88 -11.35
CA ASN A 122 -0.37 2.88 -11.72
C ASN A 122 -0.95 4.16 -12.36
N ASN A 123 -2.27 4.27 -12.53
CA ASN A 123 -2.86 5.46 -13.12
C ASN A 123 -2.96 6.60 -12.09
N GLU A 124 -2.08 7.59 -12.21
CA GLU A 124 -1.99 8.74 -11.30
C GLU A 124 -3.21 9.68 -11.34
N LYS A 125 -4.02 9.59 -12.39
CA LYS A 125 -5.21 10.43 -12.59
C LYS A 125 -6.46 9.87 -11.91
N LEU A 126 -6.42 8.60 -11.51
CA LEU A 126 -7.55 7.96 -10.84
C LEU A 126 -7.47 8.18 -9.33
N THR A 127 -8.63 8.48 -8.75
CA THR A 127 -8.78 8.44 -7.29
C THR A 127 -8.67 7.00 -6.80
N ASN A 128 -8.30 6.81 -5.55
CA ASN A 128 -8.19 5.47 -4.97
C ASN A 128 -9.52 4.69 -5.07
N ARG A 129 -10.66 5.38 -4.89
CA ARG A 129 -11.99 4.80 -5.11
C ARG A 129 -12.21 4.35 -6.56
N ALA A 130 -11.84 5.18 -7.53
CA ALA A 130 -12.00 4.83 -8.94
C ALA A 130 -11.11 3.63 -9.33
N LYS A 131 -9.88 3.56 -8.80
CA LYS A 131 -9.00 2.39 -8.98
C LYS A 131 -9.65 1.13 -8.41
N ALA A 132 -10.12 1.19 -7.17
CA ALA A 132 -10.77 0.07 -6.49
C ALA A 132 -11.98 -0.46 -7.28
N GLN A 133 -12.86 0.45 -7.73
CA GLN A 133 -14.05 0.09 -8.51
C GLN A 133 -13.69 -0.56 -9.84
N GLN A 134 -12.70 -0.06 -10.56
CA GLN A 134 -12.28 -0.62 -11.85
C GLN A 134 -11.60 -1.99 -11.68
N ILE A 135 -10.75 -2.16 -10.66
CA ILE A 135 -10.12 -3.44 -10.33
C ILE A 135 -11.19 -4.47 -9.91
N GLU A 136 -12.15 -4.06 -9.09
CA GLU A 136 -13.26 -4.92 -8.67
C GLU A 136 -14.11 -5.36 -9.88
N ALA A 137 -14.40 -4.44 -10.80
CA ALA A 137 -15.14 -4.74 -12.02
C ALA A 137 -14.40 -5.78 -12.88
N ILE A 138 -13.09 -5.64 -13.08
CA ILE A 138 -12.27 -6.65 -13.76
C ILE A 138 -12.44 -8.00 -13.06
N MET A 139 -12.16 -8.09 -11.75
CA MET A 139 -12.24 -9.34 -11.00
C MET A 139 -13.62 -10.00 -11.08
N LYS A 140 -14.71 -9.23 -11.05
CA LYS A 140 -16.08 -9.73 -11.19
C LYS A 140 -16.37 -10.29 -12.58
N SER A 141 -15.80 -9.70 -13.62
CA SER A 141 -15.99 -10.15 -15.02
C SER A 141 -15.21 -11.43 -15.38
N LEU A 142 -14.16 -11.77 -14.63
CA LEU A 142 -13.38 -12.98 -14.87
C LEU A 142 -14.20 -14.25 -14.58
N SER A 143 -13.88 -15.33 -15.29
CA SER A 143 -14.37 -16.66 -14.91
C SER A 143 -13.83 -17.05 -13.54
N ALA A 144 -14.54 -17.93 -12.82
CA ALA A 144 -14.13 -18.38 -11.50
C ALA A 144 -12.71 -18.97 -11.50
N GLY A 145 -12.38 -19.81 -12.48
CA GLY A 145 -11.05 -20.43 -12.60
C GLY A 145 -9.92 -19.42 -12.73
N VAL A 146 -10.09 -18.38 -13.58
CA VAL A 146 -9.08 -17.32 -13.76
C VAL A 146 -8.95 -16.46 -12.51
N ARG A 147 -10.08 -16.12 -11.87
CA ARG A 147 -10.08 -15.35 -10.62
C ARG A 147 -9.35 -16.10 -9.50
N ASP A 148 -9.64 -17.38 -9.31
CA ASP A 148 -9.04 -18.20 -8.26
C ASP A 148 -7.56 -18.49 -8.52
N GLU A 149 -7.15 -18.58 -9.78
CA GLU A 149 -5.75 -18.66 -10.17
C GLU A 149 -5.00 -17.41 -9.70
N ILE A 150 -5.48 -16.21 -10.06
CA ILE A 150 -4.85 -14.94 -9.66
C ILE A 150 -4.77 -14.85 -8.12
N ILE A 151 -5.88 -15.12 -7.43
CA ILE A 151 -5.92 -15.03 -5.96
C ILE A 151 -4.88 -15.96 -5.33
N ARG A 152 -4.82 -17.23 -5.76
CA ARG A 152 -3.86 -18.20 -5.20
C ARG A 152 -2.41 -17.86 -5.53
N ALA A 153 -2.16 -17.36 -6.73
CA ALA A 153 -0.81 -17.04 -7.19
C ALA A 153 -0.15 -15.95 -6.33
N PHE A 154 -0.93 -14.94 -5.90
CA PHE A 154 -0.44 -13.84 -5.05
C PHE A 154 -0.59 -14.10 -3.54
N GLN A 155 -1.33 -15.13 -3.11
CA GLN A 155 -1.37 -15.56 -1.71
C GLN A 155 -0.15 -16.40 -1.29
N ASN A 156 0.48 -17.09 -2.25
CA ASN A 156 1.57 -18.02 -1.99
C ASN A 156 2.97 -17.40 -2.13
N THR A 157 3.07 -16.10 -2.37
CA THR A 157 4.34 -15.36 -2.33
C THR A 157 4.65 -14.95 -0.90
N ASN A 158 5.25 -15.88 -0.15
CA ASN A 158 5.93 -15.61 1.12
C ASN A 158 7.42 -15.35 0.86
#